data_AF-A0A2N1W934-F1
#
_entry.id   AF-A0A2N1W934-F1
#
_cell.length_a   1.000
_cell.length_b   1.000
_cell.length_c   1.000
_cell.angle_alpha   90.00
_cell.angle_beta   90.00
_cell.angle_gamma   90.00
#
_symmetry.space_group_name_H-M   'P 1'
#
loop_
_entity.id
_entity.type
_entity.pdbx_description
1 polymer ?
#
loop_
_entity_poly.entity_id
_entity_poly.type
_entity_poly.pdbx_seq_one_letter_code
_entity_poly.pdbx_strand_id
1 'polypeptide(L)'
;MMLERPLLLIAAAIITVTVVLLARWARARRIAAAAGWSAELGRAARLHGIRSPWLLGAVALLAGIGLTGPRWGLAERVTESRALNVVLVMDISRSMLAQDVAPDRLTRALGIARRLVQDLDGDRLGLIAFAARPYLLAPLTLDQSALTLQLDALDPEVASEGGSAQGAALVQARAVLDGAIEGGDKVVVMLTDGE
;
A
#
# COMPACT_ATOMS: atom_id res chain seq x y z
N MET A 1 -7.02 11.61 19.14
CA MET A 1 -7.62 10.37 19.68
C MET A 1 -8.89 10.10 18.86
N MET A 2 -8.76 9.40 17.74
CA MET A 2 -9.95 8.99 16.98
C MET A 2 -10.45 7.70 17.62
N LEU A 3 -11.61 7.76 18.28
CA LEU A 3 -12.27 6.55 18.75
C LEU A 3 -13.00 5.93 17.57
N GLU A 4 -12.44 4.87 16.99
CA GLU A 4 -13.06 4.16 15.86
C GLU A 4 -14.44 3.58 16.22
N ARG A 5 -14.76 3.42 17.52
CA ARG A 5 -16.01 2.86 18.03
C ARG A 5 -16.46 3.49 19.36
N PRO A 6 -17.17 4.64 19.37
CA PRO A 6 -17.64 5.28 20.59
C PRO A 6 -18.62 4.41 21.40
N LEU A 7 -19.32 3.48 20.73
CA LEU A 7 -20.20 2.50 21.36
C LEU A 7 -19.47 1.56 22.34
N LEU A 8 -18.18 1.28 22.13
CA LEU A 8 -17.40 0.42 23.04
C LEU A 8 -17.13 1.08 24.40
N LEU A 9 -17.06 2.41 24.46
CA LEU A 9 -16.97 3.13 25.74
C LEU A 9 -18.25 2.98 26.55
N ILE A 10 -19.40 3.08 25.89
CA ILE A 10 -20.70 2.90 26.52
C ILE A 10 -20.83 1.46 27.04
N ALA A 11 -20.43 0.47 26.25
CA ALA A 11 -20.40 -0.93 26.67
C ALA A 11 -19.47 -1.16 27.87
N ALA A 12 -18.26 -0.59 27.85
CA ALA A 12 -17.31 -0.69 28.98
C ALA A 12 -17.88 -0.07 30.25
N ALA A 13 -18.50 1.13 30.16
CA ALA A 13 -19.14 1.78 31.29
C ALA A 13 -20.31 0.95 31.86
N ILE A 14 -21.15 0.38 30.99
CA ILE A 14 -22.25 -0.50 31.39
C ILE A 14 -21.72 -1.75 32.10
N ILE A 15 -20.66 -2.38 31.58
CA ILE A 15 -20.02 -3.56 32.19
C ILE A 15 -19.47 -3.20 33.58
N THR A 16 -18.74 -2.09 33.72
CA THR A 16 -18.21 -1.64 35.01
C THR A 16 -19.32 -1.40 36.03
N VAL A 17 -20.38 -0.68 35.65
CA VAL A 17 -21.52 -0.41 36.54
C VAL A 17 -22.21 -1.71 36.95
N THR A 18 -22.43 -2.62 36.00
CA THR A 18 -23.07 -3.92 36.26
C THR A 18 -22.24 -4.77 37.23
N VAL A 19 -20.92 -4.85 37.04
CA VAL A 19 -20.00 -5.58 37.93
C VAL A 19 -20.01 -4.99 39.35
N VAL A 20 -20.00 -3.66 39.49
CA VAL A 20 -20.06 -2.99 40.80
C VAL A 20 -21.40 -3.27 41.50
N LEU A 21 -22.52 -3.18 40.77
CA LEU A 21 -23.85 -3.46 41.33
C LEU A 21 -23.99 -4.92 41.78
N LEU A 22 -23.54 -5.87 40.96
CA LEU A 22 -23.53 -7.30 41.31
C LEU A 22 -22.63 -7.58 42.51
N ALA A 23 -21.44 -6.97 42.58
CA ALA A 23 -20.54 -7.13 43.72
C ALA A 23 -21.12 -6.54 45.01
N ARG A 24 -21.81 -5.38 44.94
CA ARG A 24 -22.52 -4.79 46.08
C ARG A 24 -23.69 -5.64 46.55
N TRP A 25 -24.45 -6.19 45.61
CA TRP A 25 -25.57 -7.08 45.90
C TRP A 25 -25.13 -8.41 46.49
N ALA A 26 -24.08 -9.04 45.94
CA ALA A 26 -23.47 -10.24 46.49
C ALA A 26 -22.94 -10.00 47.91
N ARG A 27 -22.31 -8.85 48.16
CA ARG A 27 -21.88 -8.45 49.51
C ARG A 27 -23.07 -8.27 50.46
N ALA A 28 -24.14 -7.59 50.03
CA ALA A 28 -25.34 -7.40 50.85
C ALA A 28 -25.98 -8.76 51.21
N ARG A 29 -26.05 -9.69 50.24
CA ARG A 29 -26.51 -11.07 50.47
C ARG A 29 -25.62 -11.83 51.46
N ARG A 30 -24.29 -11.73 51.34
CA ARG A 30 -23.34 -12.36 52.28
C ARG A 30 -23.50 -11.81 53.70
N ILE A 31 -23.68 -10.50 53.84
CA ILE A 31 -23.91 -9.86 55.15
C ILE A 31 -25.26 -10.29 55.74
N ALA A 32 -26.33 -10.34 54.93
CA ALA A 32 -27.65 -10.78 55.38
C ALA A 32 -27.66 -12.25 55.81
N ALA A 33 -26.99 -13.13 55.04
CA ALA A 33 -26.85 -14.54 55.39
C ALA A 33 -26.03 -14.74 56.68
N ALA A 34 -24.91 -14.02 56.84
CA ALA A 34 -24.09 -14.08 58.05
C ALA A 34 -24.82 -13.52 59.29
N ALA A 35 -25.60 -12.45 59.11
CA ALA A 35 -26.40 -11.85 60.18
C ALA A 35 -27.57 -12.75 60.62
N GLY A 36 -28.08 -13.62 59.74
CA GLY A 36 -29.07 -14.63 60.08
C GLY A 36 -28.53 -15.78 60.93
N TRP A 37 -27.20 -15.98 60.99
CA TRP A 37 -26.56 -17.04 61.77
C TRP A 37 -26.10 -16.54 63.14
N SER A 38 -25.48 -15.35 63.21
CA SER A 38 -25.23 -14.67 64.48
C SER A 38 -24.97 -13.17 64.30
N ALA A 39 -25.29 -12.37 65.33
CA ALA A 39 -25.03 -10.93 65.34
C ALA A 39 -23.52 -10.58 65.30
N GLU A 40 -22.65 -11.52 65.72
CA GLU A 40 -21.19 -11.35 65.68
C GLU A 40 -20.63 -11.60 64.28
N LEU A 41 -21.10 -12.65 63.59
CA LEU A 41 -20.73 -12.96 62.21
C LEU A 41 -21.21 -11.87 61.25
N GLY A 42 -22.42 -11.32 61.48
CA GLY A 42 -22.93 -10.17 60.73
C GLY A 42 -22.06 -8.91 60.89
N ARG A 43 -21.53 -8.64 62.08
CA ARG A 43 -20.61 -7.51 62.33
C ARG A 43 -19.24 -7.74 61.68
N ALA A 44 -18.68 -8.94 61.81
CA ALA A 44 -17.41 -9.30 61.18
C ALA A 44 -17.48 -9.24 59.64
N ALA A 45 -18.59 -9.68 59.05
CA ALA A 45 -18.85 -9.64 57.61
C ALA A 45 -19.07 -8.21 57.06
N ARG A 46 -19.50 -7.25 57.89
CA ARG A 46 -19.61 -5.83 57.50
C ARG A 46 -18.24 -5.17 57.36
N LEU A 47 -17.29 -5.53 58.23
CA LEU A 47 -15.94 -4.98 58.23
C LEU A 47 -15.06 -5.63 57.14
N HIS A 48 -15.24 -6.92 56.89
CA HIS A 48 -14.51 -7.64 55.83
C HIS A 48 -15.08 -7.33 54.42
N GLY A 49 -14.19 -7.07 53.46
CA GLY A 49 -14.56 -6.93 52.05
C GLY A 49 -15.23 -5.61 51.64
N ILE A 50 -15.16 -4.56 52.47
CA ILE A 50 -15.73 -3.24 52.13
C ILE A 50 -15.13 -2.61 50.87
N ARG A 51 -13.86 -2.94 50.55
CA ARG A 51 -13.13 -2.47 49.36
C ARG A 51 -13.34 -3.34 48.12
N SER A 52 -13.83 -4.57 48.28
CA SER A 52 -14.00 -5.55 47.19
C SER A 52 -14.82 -5.04 45.99
N PRO A 53 -15.99 -4.37 46.15
CA PRO A 53 -16.75 -3.91 44.99
C PRO A 53 -16.05 -2.79 44.23
N TRP A 54 -15.28 -1.94 44.92
CA TRP A 54 -14.52 -0.86 44.31
C TRP A 54 -13.29 -1.39 43.55
N LEU A 55 -12.61 -2.38 44.10
CA LEU A 55 -11.48 -3.05 43.42
C LEU A 55 -11.94 -3.78 42.16
N LEU A 56 -13.06 -4.51 42.20
CA LEU A 56 -13.63 -5.18 41.03
C LEU A 56 -14.09 -4.18 39.96
N GLY A 57 -14.67 -3.05 40.37
CA GLY A 57 -15.01 -1.96 39.46
C GLY A 57 -13.78 -1.35 38.77
N ALA A 58 -12.70 -1.11 39.52
CA ALA A 58 -11.46 -0.58 38.96
C ALA A 58 -10.83 -1.53 37.93
N VAL A 59 -10.80 -2.84 38.22
CA VAL A 59 -10.29 -3.86 37.28
C VAL A 59 -11.15 -3.92 36.02
N ALA A 60 -12.48 -3.90 36.14
CA ALA A 60 -13.39 -3.92 35.00
C ALA A 60 -13.23 -2.67 34.11
N LEU A 61 -13.03 -1.49 34.72
CA LEU A 61 -12.78 -0.25 33.99
C LEU A 61 -11.47 -0.31 33.20
N LEU A 62 -10.38 -0.75 33.83
CA LEU A 62 -9.06 -0.88 33.18
C LEU A 62 -9.11 -1.89 32.02
N ALA A 63 -9.79 -3.03 32.22
CA ALA A 63 -9.98 -4.02 31.17
C ALA A 63 -10.82 -3.46 29.99
N GLY A 64 -11.86 -2.69 30.29
CA GLY A 64 -12.69 -2.02 29.28
C GLY A 64 -11.90 -1.02 28.43
N ILE A 65 -11.06 -0.21 29.07
CA ILE A 65 -10.17 0.74 28.37
C ILE A 65 -9.16 -0.03 27.49
N GLY A 66 -8.57 -1.12 27.99
CA GLY A 66 -7.67 -1.97 27.21
C GLY A 66 -8.32 -2.56 25.95
N LEU A 67 -9.58 -2.98 26.05
CA LEU A 67 -10.35 -3.51 24.91
C LEU A 67 -10.69 -2.45 23.84
N THR A 68 -10.67 -1.16 24.18
CA THR A 68 -10.85 -0.10 23.17
C THR A 68 -9.63 0.08 22.26
N GLY A 69 -8.48 -0.51 22.62
CA GLY A 69 -7.26 -0.46 21.82
C GLY A 69 -6.84 0.97 21.50
N PRO A 70 -6.40 1.78 22.50
CA PRO A 70 -5.94 3.13 22.24
C PRO A 70 -4.74 3.12 21.28
N ARG A 71 -4.96 3.52 20.03
CA ARG A 71 -3.91 3.66 19.02
C ARG A 71 -3.46 5.12 19.01
N TRP A 72 -2.31 5.39 19.61
CA TRP A 72 -1.61 6.66 19.43
C TRP A 72 -0.66 6.55 18.23
N GLY A 73 -0.71 7.53 17.33
CA GLY A 73 0.19 7.57 16.18
C GLY A 73 -0.26 6.67 15.02
N LEU A 74 -1.46 6.91 14.48
CA LEU A 74 -1.63 6.72 13.05
C LEU A 74 -0.74 7.77 12.38
N ALA A 75 0.54 7.43 12.19
CA ALA A 75 1.31 8.08 11.16
C ALA A 75 0.53 7.82 9.89
N GLU A 76 -0.11 8.85 9.34
CA GLU A 76 -0.45 8.85 7.93
C GLU A 76 0.87 8.55 7.22
N ARG A 77 1.08 7.27 6.84
CA ARG A 77 1.98 6.97 5.75
C ARG A 77 1.29 7.59 4.54
N VAL A 78 1.55 8.88 4.32
CA VAL A 78 1.52 9.44 3.00
C VAL A 78 2.55 8.60 2.26
N THR A 79 2.09 7.57 1.56
CA THR A 79 2.88 7.00 0.49
C THR A 79 3.01 8.14 -0.50
N GLU A 80 4.08 8.91 -0.38
CA GLU A 80 4.55 9.69 -1.52
C GLU A 80 4.93 8.65 -2.56
N SER A 81 3.95 8.28 -3.39
CA SER A 81 4.23 7.58 -4.64
C SER A 81 5.08 8.53 -5.45
N ARG A 82 6.40 8.35 -5.38
CA ARG A 82 7.34 9.07 -6.23
C ARG A 82 7.02 8.65 -7.66
N ALA A 83 6.61 9.60 -8.49
CA ALA A 83 6.40 9.37 -9.90
C ALA A 83 7.69 8.81 -10.51
N LEU A 84 7.57 7.71 -11.24
CA LEU A 84 8.68 7.07 -11.91
C LEU A 84 9.09 7.88 -13.15
N ASN A 85 10.38 7.87 -13.45
CA ASN A 85 10.90 8.28 -14.74
C ASN A 85 11.29 7.02 -15.51
N VAL A 86 10.49 6.64 -16.49
CA VAL A 86 10.65 5.39 -17.24
C VAL A 86 11.03 5.69 -18.68
N VAL A 87 12.12 5.10 -19.17
CA VAL A 87 12.45 5.12 -20.60
C VAL A 87 12.21 3.73 -21.18
N LEU A 88 11.27 3.66 -22.11
CA LEU A 88 11.00 2.49 -22.94
C LEU A 88 12.01 2.46 -24.09
N VAL A 89 12.75 1.36 -24.22
CA VAL A 89 13.76 1.14 -25.26
C VAL A 89 13.32 -0.03 -26.13
N MET A 90 12.90 0.28 -27.35
CA MET A 90 12.32 -0.67 -28.29
C MET A 90 13.35 -1.11 -29.32
N ASP A 91 13.58 -2.41 -29.44
CA ASP A 91 14.31 -2.99 -30.55
C ASP A 91 13.42 -3.05 -31.80
N ILE A 92 13.89 -2.45 -32.89
CA ILE A 92 13.24 -2.41 -34.20
C ILE A 92 14.15 -3.01 -35.28
N SER A 93 15.11 -3.85 -34.89
CA SER A 93 15.98 -4.57 -35.82
C SER A 93 15.21 -5.65 -36.57
N ARG A 94 15.79 -6.13 -37.68
CA ARG A 94 15.16 -7.13 -38.56
C ARG A 94 14.78 -8.43 -37.84
N SER A 95 15.52 -8.85 -36.81
CA SER A 95 15.24 -10.07 -36.06
C SER A 95 13.93 -9.98 -35.25
N MET A 96 13.47 -8.76 -34.94
CA MET A 96 12.18 -8.50 -34.31
C MET A 96 10.97 -8.71 -35.25
N LEU A 97 11.21 -8.88 -36.56
CA LEU A 97 10.16 -9.29 -37.52
C LEU A 97 9.93 -10.80 -37.54
N ALA A 98 10.65 -11.58 -36.72
CA ALA A 98 10.44 -13.01 -36.60
C ALA A 98 9.03 -13.32 -36.09
N GLN A 99 8.39 -14.32 -36.70
CA GLN A 99 7.03 -14.77 -36.39
C GLN A 99 7.00 -16.02 -35.51
N ASP A 100 8.08 -16.28 -34.77
CA ASP A 100 8.11 -17.34 -33.76
C ASP A 100 7.17 -17.05 -32.59
N VAL A 101 6.77 -15.78 -32.43
CA VAL A 101 5.67 -15.34 -31.59
C VAL A 101 4.66 -14.58 -32.45
N ALA A 102 3.40 -15.04 -32.46
CA ALA A 102 2.36 -14.39 -33.27
C ALA A 102 1.99 -12.98 -32.75
N PRO A 103 1.77 -11.99 -33.64
CA PRO A 103 1.98 -12.08 -35.10
C PRO A 103 3.47 -11.98 -35.49
N ASP A 104 4.24 -11.15 -34.79
CA ASP A 104 5.69 -11.06 -34.83
C ASP A 104 6.20 -10.50 -33.48
N ARG A 105 7.51 -10.60 -33.20
CA ARG A 105 8.10 -10.15 -31.94
C ARG A 105 7.92 -8.64 -31.71
N LEU A 106 8.07 -7.81 -32.74
CA LEU A 106 7.91 -6.35 -32.63
C LEU A 106 6.48 -5.98 -32.25
N THR A 107 5.48 -6.52 -32.96
CA THR A 107 4.07 -6.27 -32.68
C THR A 107 3.70 -6.71 -31.26
N ARG A 108 4.30 -7.81 -30.79
CA ARG A 108 4.15 -8.26 -29.39
C ARG A 108 4.79 -7.30 -28.40
N ALA A 109 6.01 -6.83 -28.68
CA ALA A 109 6.70 -5.84 -27.87
C ALA A 109 5.91 -4.52 -27.80
N LEU A 110 5.36 -4.04 -28.91
CA LEU A 110 4.47 -2.88 -28.96
C LEU A 110 3.22 -3.08 -28.10
N GLY A 111 2.62 -4.27 -28.13
CA GLY A 111 1.51 -4.61 -27.25
C GLY A 111 1.86 -4.53 -25.76
N ILE A 112 3.06 -4.97 -25.36
CA ILE A 112 3.55 -4.85 -23.99
C ILE A 112 3.83 -3.39 -23.64
N ALA A 113 4.49 -2.65 -24.52
CA ALA A 113 4.79 -1.23 -24.33
C ALA A 113 3.51 -0.39 -24.16
N ARG A 114 2.47 -0.63 -24.97
CA ARG A 114 1.16 0.03 -24.83
C ARG A 114 0.52 -0.24 -23.47
N ARG A 115 0.58 -1.48 -22.97
CA ARG A 115 0.07 -1.82 -21.63
C ARG A 115 0.87 -1.11 -20.54
N LEU A 116 2.20 -1.09 -20.65
CA LEU A 116 3.04 -0.35 -19.70
C LEU A 116 2.71 1.14 -19.66
N VAL A 117 2.50 1.78 -20.82
CA VAL A 117 2.09 3.20 -20.87
C VAL A 117 0.76 3.43 -20.16
N GLN A 118 -0.20 2.50 -20.27
CA GLN A 118 -1.50 2.57 -19.59
C GLN A 118 -1.40 2.30 -18.09
N ASP A 119 -0.58 1.35 -17.68
CA ASP A 119 -0.42 0.94 -16.27
C ASP A 119 0.37 1.99 -15.46
N LEU A 120 1.24 2.76 -16.13
CA LEU A 120 2.08 3.80 -15.53
C LEU A 120 1.43 5.20 -15.65
N ASP A 121 0.11 5.26 -15.46
CA ASP A 121 -0.62 6.53 -15.47
C ASP A 121 -0.16 7.45 -14.32
N GLY A 122 0.24 8.68 -14.67
CA GLY A 122 0.84 9.64 -13.74
C GLY A 122 2.37 9.60 -13.66
N ASP A 123 3.04 8.65 -14.33
CA ASP A 123 4.49 8.59 -14.42
C ASP A 123 5.03 9.26 -15.69
N ARG A 124 6.31 9.66 -15.68
CA ARG A 124 6.98 10.26 -16.82
C ARG A 124 7.59 9.17 -17.69
N LEU A 125 7.18 9.11 -18.94
CA LEU A 125 7.58 8.09 -19.89
C LEU A 125 8.37 8.72 -21.04
N GLY A 126 9.45 8.08 -21.46
CA GLY A 126 10.22 8.40 -22.65
C GLY A 126 10.29 7.19 -23.57
N LEU A 127 10.52 7.41 -24.86
CA LEU A 127 10.59 6.36 -25.86
C LEU A 127 11.83 6.50 -26.73
N ILE A 128 12.61 5.44 -26.79
CA ILE A 128 13.75 5.26 -27.69
C ILE A 128 13.48 4.02 -28.52
N ALA A 129 13.73 4.10 -29.83
CA ALA A 129 13.78 2.93 -30.70
C ALA A 129 15.22 2.73 -31.20
N PHE A 130 15.65 1.49 -31.38
CA PHE A 130 16.99 1.21 -31.89
C PHE A 130 17.03 0.02 -32.84
N ALA A 131 17.92 0.11 -33.82
CA ALA A 131 18.40 -1.01 -34.62
C ALA A 131 19.93 -0.86 -34.73
N ALA A 132 20.46 -0.50 -35.90
CA ALA A 132 21.88 -0.19 -36.08
C ALA A 132 22.35 1.01 -35.25
N ARG A 133 21.43 1.94 -34.94
CA ARG A 133 21.65 3.08 -34.06
C ARG A 133 20.37 3.37 -33.27
N PRO A 134 20.49 4.02 -32.10
CA PRO A 134 19.35 4.43 -31.31
C PRO A 134 18.80 5.81 -31.73
N TYR A 135 17.50 5.97 -31.64
CA TYR A 135 16.75 7.17 -31.99
C TYR A 135 15.82 7.54 -30.83
N LEU A 136 15.93 8.78 -30.34
CA LEU A 136 15.00 9.32 -29.35
C LEU A 136 13.72 9.73 -30.06
N LEU A 137 12.65 9.00 -29.82
CA LEU A 137 11.34 9.25 -30.39
C LEU A 137 10.58 10.26 -29.54
N ALA A 138 10.47 9.98 -28.24
CA ALA A 138 9.83 10.87 -27.28
C ALA A 138 10.75 11.14 -26.08
N PRO A 139 10.99 12.41 -25.69
CA PRO A 139 11.60 12.73 -24.42
C PRO A 139 10.66 12.35 -23.26
N LEU A 140 11.16 12.39 -22.02
CA LEU A 140 10.35 12.15 -20.82
C LEU A 140 9.16 13.12 -20.75
N THR A 141 7.96 12.57 -20.81
CA THR A 141 6.70 13.33 -20.82
C THR A 141 5.62 12.62 -20.00
N LEU A 142 4.64 13.38 -19.53
CA LEU A 142 3.40 12.87 -18.94
C LEU A 142 2.30 12.65 -19.99
N ASP A 143 2.55 13.08 -21.23
CA ASP A 143 1.58 12.96 -22.32
C ASP A 143 1.59 11.55 -22.92
N GLN A 144 0.71 10.70 -22.38
CA GLN A 144 0.51 9.33 -22.88
C GLN A 144 -0.06 9.29 -24.31
N SER A 145 -0.81 10.30 -24.71
CA SER A 145 -1.39 10.34 -26.07
C SER A 145 -0.27 10.52 -27.09
N ALA A 146 0.67 11.44 -26.82
CA ALA A 146 1.85 11.62 -27.66
C ALA A 146 2.72 10.35 -27.73
N LEU A 147 2.94 9.67 -26.60
CA LEU A 147 3.67 8.39 -26.56
C LEU A 147 2.99 7.28 -27.35
N THR A 148 1.66 7.17 -27.23
CA THR A 148 0.89 6.16 -27.96
C THR A 148 0.97 6.39 -29.46
N LEU A 149 0.88 7.65 -29.92
CA LEU A 149 1.09 8.00 -31.32
C LEU A 149 2.50 7.61 -31.82
N GLN A 150 3.53 7.78 -31.00
CA GLN A 150 4.89 7.39 -31.36
C GLN A 150 5.06 5.87 -31.43
N LEU A 151 4.46 5.13 -30.49
CA LEU A 151 4.43 3.67 -30.52
C LEU A 151 3.65 3.14 -31.73
N ASP A 152 2.57 3.79 -32.12
CA ASP A 152 1.78 3.40 -33.29
C ASP A 152 2.49 3.73 -34.61
N ALA A 153 3.37 4.74 -34.61
CA ALA A 153 4.23 5.05 -35.75
C ALA A 153 5.42 4.07 -35.91
N LEU A 154 5.72 3.26 -34.89
CA LEU A 154 6.68 2.17 -34.98
C LEU A 154 6.03 0.98 -35.70
N ASP A 155 6.08 1.02 -37.04
CA ASP A 155 5.56 -0.04 -37.88
C ASP A 155 6.65 -1.09 -38.21
N PRO A 156 6.33 -2.39 -38.22
CA PRO A 156 7.19 -3.44 -38.78
C PRO A 156 7.75 -3.13 -40.19
N GLU A 157 7.03 -2.39 -41.02
CA GLU A 157 7.52 -1.98 -42.34
C GLU A 157 8.68 -0.96 -42.26
N VAL A 158 8.75 -0.20 -41.16
CA VAL A 158 9.80 0.80 -40.90
C VAL A 158 11.03 0.16 -40.22
N ALA A 159 10.90 -1.05 -39.66
CA ALA A 159 11.94 -1.84 -38.98
C ALA A 159 13.01 -2.43 -39.93
N SER A 160 13.49 -1.62 -40.88
CA SER A 160 14.27 -2.03 -42.04
C SER A 160 15.79 -1.98 -41.84
N GLU A 161 16.27 -1.38 -40.74
CA GLU A 161 17.71 -1.25 -40.48
C GLU A 161 18.27 -2.56 -39.90
N GLY A 162 19.33 -3.09 -40.52
CA GLY A 162 20.05 -4.26 -40.02
C GLY A 162 21.12 -3.87 -39.00
N GLY A 163 21.22 -4.62 -37.90
CA GLY A 163 22.14 -4.38 -36.79
C GLY A 163 21.42 -4.08 -35.48
N SER A 164 22.12 -4.27 -34.36
CA SER A 164 21.60 -4.05 -33.00
C SER A 164 22.64 -3.26 -32.18
N ALA A 165 22.29 -2.04 -31.80
CA ALA A 165 23.14 -1.13 -31.03
C ALA A 165 22.61 -0.93 -29.60
N GLN A 166 22.24 -2.04 -28.95
CA GLN A 166 21.70 -2.09 -27.59
C GLN A 166 22.52 -1.29 -26.55
N GLY A 167 23.86 -1.38 -26.59
CA GLY A 167 24.72 -0.61 -25.70
C GLY A 167 24.60 0.90 -25.90
N ALA A 168 24.51 1.36 -27.15
CA ALA A 168 24.30 2.78 -27.45
C ALA A 168 22.90 3.24 -27.03
N ALA A 169 21.88 2.39 -27.20
CA ALA A 169 20.51 2.66 -26.77
C ALA A 169 20.43 2.86 -25.25
N LEU A 170 21.11 2.02 -24.47
CA LEU A 170 21.17 2.15 -23.01
C LEU A 170 21.91 3.43 -22.56
N VAL A 171 23.00 3.79 -23.25
CA VAL A 171 23.71 5.07 -22.98
C VAL A 171 22.78 6.26 -23.25
N GLN A 172 22.02 6.23 -24.34
CA GLN A 172 21.06 7.29 -24.65
C GLN A 172 19.90 7.33 -23.65
N ALA A 173 19.36 6.17 -23.24
CA ALA A 173 18.32 6.08 -22.22
C ALA A 173 18.78 6.67 -20.89
N ARG A 174 20.02 6.37 -20.48
CA ARG A 174 20.64 6.99 -19.31
C ARG A 174 20.73 8.49 -19.45
N ALA A 175 21.18 9.02 -20.59
CA ALA A 175 21.28 10.46 -20.81
C ALA A 175 19.92 11.17 -20.69
N VAL A 176 18.85 10.55 -21.20
CA VAL A 176 17.48 11.05 -21.06
C VAL A 176 17.04 11.07 -19.60
N LEU A 177 17.29 9.99 -18.86
CA LEU A 177 16.96 9.90 -17.43
C LEU A 177 17.79 10.85 -16.57
N ASP A 178 19.05 11.11 -16.93
CA ASP A 178 19.92 12.05 -16.22
C ASP A 178 19.50 13.50 -16.41
N GLY A 179 18.79 13.83 -17.51
CA GLY A 179 18.13 15.12 -17.70
C GLY A 179 16.77 15.27 -17.00
N ALA A 180 16.27 14.23 -16.34
CA ALA A 180 14.97 14.26 -15.65
C ALA A 180 15.02 15.11 -14.37
N ILE A 181 13.87 15.67 -13.99
CA ILE A 181 13.70 16.41 -12.73
C ILE A 181 13.98 15.48 -11.55
N GLU A 182 14.74 15.96 -10.57
CA GLU A 182 15.09 15.21 -9.35
C GLU A 182 13.83 14.81 -8.56
N GLY A 183 13.84 13.58 -8.00
CA GLY A 183 12.82 13.13 -7.03
C GLY A 183 12.03 11.87 -7.40
N GLY A 184 12.25 11.28 -8.59
CA GLY A 184 11.62 10.02 -9.02
C GLY A 184 12.63 8.91 -9.28
N ASP A 185 12.24 7.66 -9.02
CA ASP A 185 13.07 6.50 -9.37
C ASP A 185 13.21 6.41 -10.90
N LYS A 186 14.41 6.09 -11.36
CA LYS A 186 14.78 6.03 -12.78
C LYS A 186 14.77 4.58 -13.23
N VAL A 187 13.97 4.26 -14.25
CA VAL A 187 13.82 2.89 -14.76
C VAL A 187 14.02 2.89 -16.27
N VAL A 188 14.76 1.89 -16.76
CA VAL A 188 14.85 1.60 -18.19
C VAL A 188 14.17 0.25 -18.42
N VAL A 189 13.22 0.22 -19.35
CA VAL A 189 12.57 -1.01 -19.79
C VAL A 189 12.96 -1.25 -21.24
N MET A 190 13.70 -2.33 -21.48
CA MET A 190 14.19 -2.69 -22.80
C MET A 190 13.44 -3.90 -23.34
N LEU A 191 12.96 -3.80 -24.57
CA LEU A 191 12.24 -4.86 -25.28
C LEU A 191 13.08 -5.22 -26.52
N THR A 192 13.76 -6.36 -26.47
CA THR A 192 14.70 -6.86 -27.50
C THR A 192 14.69 -8.39 -27.51
N ASP A 193 15.16 -9.00 -28.58
CA ASP A 193 15.45 -10.43 -28.64
C ASP A 193 16.87 -10.80 -28.18
N GLY A 194 17.72 -9.80 -27.92
CA GLY A 194 19.04 -9.98 -27.32
C GLY A 194 20.13 -10.46 -28.28
N GLU A 195 19.90 -10.38 -29.59
CA GLU A 195 20.94 -10.59 -30.62
C GLU A 195 21.85 -9.35 -30.80
#